data_AF-A0A3A5JZ71-F1
#
_entry.id   AF-A0A3A5JZ71-F1
#
_cell.length_a   1.000
_cell.length_b   1.000
_cell.length_c   1.000
_cell.angle_alpha   90.00
_cell.angle_beta   90.00
_cell.angle_gamma   90.00
#
_symmetry.space_group_name_H-M   'P 1'
#
loop_
_entity.id
_entity.type
_entity.pdbx_description
1 polymer ?
#
loop_
_entity_poly.entity_id
_entity_poly.type
_entity_poly.pdbx_seq_one_letter_code
_entity_poly.pdbx_strand_id
1 'polypeptide(L)'
;MRDNPLLHLVGETIDAKRAHLRAQAGDLLQLVRGIYVDAADDVEAMILGHAVRIARYLYPTAYLSSASAVLLRPTPDGRLFISGRRNQRTRLRTLEIVQNEAPTRPSTVSVVVGDDLGELRTDASSPRQRFLEAFRLRSEHASAITDPMRAQMAARVVEEFGSPQAAADAVWTLARENGWYREGEGAERYLLARADADKIASNKAALEFLVAWHGIPLGQLTHDGFEWRWRPADRTGGPPLIRETIPGRLPPFIESLLPEGWLAQVLHQRDERDVLKSGRRYMSNIAIVKNRAELARLPADILQGELVAFSEAGRFTGRYAGPARSEIEDTFEQNLARLFANTQTPRLSGVQIKAPMCLTRAGALVPAVEQPFTHILKPAGTAGFETLPVVEWLCLELGRAAGFEVPPAALIEMPDGMPPALVVERFDIRRSAGDHSMLAMEDFCSLLELPPSAKYDGTIERMARGLRPLSTDPLNDLDILFRRALFAWFIADGDMHLKNLALLKIARPGSHRFETVRFAPLYDAVTTRVFPGLSGDRMALKLNGKDDRLTRQDFLTLARTIDLPATRAEAVLSDMAVRLGDAAKGVALPERFRGRAIETSEDAIRGIIIQRVEAFQ
;
A
#
# COMPACT_ATOMS: atom_id res chain seq x y z
N MET A 1 -28.46 -4.33 6.60
CA MET A 1 -28.30 -4.30 5.12
C MET A 1 -28.65 -5.68 4.61
N ARG A 2 -29.28 -5.75 3.44
CA ARG A 2 -29.99 -6.94 2.93
C ARG A 2 -29.00 -8.09 2.63
N ASP A 3 -29.17 -9.24 3.27
CA ASP A 3 -28.43 -10.49 3.01
C ASP A 3 -28.95 -11.25 1.76
N ASN A 4 -29.50 -10.55 0.76
CA ASN A 4 -30.03 -11.21 -0.43
C ASN A 4 -28.99 -11.20 -1.56
N PRO A 5 -28.74 -12.33 -2.23
CA PRO A 5 -27.83 -12.37 -3.37
C PRO A 5 -28.34 -11.47 -4.50
N LEU A 6 -27.49 -10.53 -4.93
CA LEU A 6 -27.79 -9.47 -5.91
C LEU A 6 -27.92 -10.01 -7.36
N LEU A 7 -27.36 -11.21 -7.61
CA LEU A 7 -27.57 -12.03 -8.81
C LEU A 7 -28.33 -13.30 -8.43
N HIS A 8 -29.33 -13.64 -9.23
CA HIS A 8 -30.15 -14.83 -9.04
C HIS A 8 -30.07 -15.80 -10.23
N LEU A 9 -29.55 -16.99 -9.99
CA LEU A 9 -29.46 -18.11 -10.92
C LEU A 9 -30.48 -19.18 -10.54
N VAL A 10 -31.37 -19.50 -11.47
CA VAL A 10 -32.43 -20.49 -11.22
C VAL A 10 -31.82 -21.87 -11.03
N GLY A 11 -32.11 -22.51 -9.90
CA GLY A 11 -31.56 -23.81 -9.53
C GLY A 11 -30.24 -23.75 -8.76
N GLU A 12 -29.60 -22.58 -8.66
CA GLU A 12 -28.44 -22.38 -7.77
C GLU A 12 -28.79 -21.48 -6.57
N THR A 13 -29.37 -20.31 -6.82
CA THR A 13 -29.63 -19.30 -5.77
C THR A 13 -31.12 -18.95 -5.61
N ILE A 14 -31.98 -19.36 -6.55
CA ILE A 14 -33.44 -19.15 -6.48
C ILE A 14 -34.18 -20.29 -7.20
N ASP A 15 -35.39 -20.63 -6.76
CA ASP A 15 -36.26 -21.56 -7.48
C ASP A 15 -37.02 -20.88 -8.63
N ALA A 16 -37.38 -21.65 -9.67
CA ALA A 16 -38.00 -21.11 -10.89
C ALA A 16 -39.36 -20.44 -10.63
N LYS A 17 -40.16 -20.97 -9.70
CA LYS A 17 -41.50 -20.45 -9.38
C LYS A 17 -41.40 -19.09 -8.69
N ARG A 18 -40.49 -18.97 -7.71
CA ARG A 18 -40.23 -17.74 -6.98
C ARG A 18 -39.57 -16.67 -7.85
N ALA A 19 -38.64 -17.06 -8.72
CA ALA A 19 -38.06 -16.13 -9.70
C ALA A 19 -39.12 -15.53 -10.62
N HIS A 20 -40.04 -16.37 -11.14
CA HIS A 20 -41.13 -15.91 -12.00
C HIS A 20 -42.10 -14.96 -11.28
N LEU A 21 -42.50 -15.30 -10.06
CA LEU A 21 -43.40 -14.45 -9.25
C LEU A 21 -42.76 -13.09 -8.91
N ARG A 22 -41.50 -13.06 -8.49
CA ARG A 22 -40.78 -11.81 -8.18
C ARG A 22 -40.52 -10.96 -9.42
N ALA A 23 -40.26 -11.58 -10.58
CA ALA A 23 -40.15 -10.86 -11.84
C ALA A 23 -41.50 -10.24 -12.29
N GLN A 24 -42.61 -10.95 -12.11
CA GLN A 24 -43.96 -10.40 -12.37
C GLN A 24 -44.32 -9.24 -11.44
N ALA A 25 -43.84 -9.28 -10.19
CA ALA A 25 -44.01 -8.20 -9.22
C ALA A 25 -43.12 -6.97 -9.50
N GLY A 26 -42.16 -7.08 -10.42
CA GLY A 26 -41.21 -6.01 -10.73
C GLY A 26 -39.98 -5.95 -9.82
N ASP A 27 -39.86 -6.88 -8.86
CA ASP A 27 -38.71 -6.93 -7.94
C ASP A 27 -37.44 -7.44 -8.63
N LEU A 28 -37.59 -8.29 -9.66
CA LEU A 28 -36.47 -8.87 -10.40
C LEU A 28 -36.54 -8.51 -11.88
N LEU A 29 -35.41 -8.08 -12.41
CA LEU A 29 -35.21 -7.92 -13.84
C LEU A 29 -34.64 -9.22 -14.43
N GLN A 30 -35.34 -9.78 -15.41
CA GLN A 30 -34.85 -10.95 -16.14
C GLN A 30 -33.79 -10.54 -17.17
N LEU A 31 -32.60 -11.12 -17.09
CA LEU A 31 -31.54 -10.91 -18.09
C LEU A 31 -31.68 -11.89 -19.26
N VAL A 32 -31.76 -13.18 -18.94
CA VAL A 32 -32.06 -14.29 -19.85
C VAL A 32 -32.84 -15.38 -19.11
N ARG A 33 -33.29 -16.41 -19.81
CA ARG A 33 -33.97 -17.55 -19.18
C ARG A 33 -33.08 -18.14 -18.08
N GLY A 34 -33.55 -18.07 -16.84
CA GLY A 34 -32.87 -18.62 -15.67
C GLY A 34 -31.88 -17.68 -14.97
N ILE A 35 -31.71 -16.44 -15.44
CA ILE A 35 -30.82 -15.44 -14.81
C ILE A 35 -31.59 -14.14 -14.57
N TYR A 36 -31.57 -13.69 -13.31
CA TYR A 36 -32.28 -12.52 -12.83
C TYR A 36 -31.37 -11.66 -11.95
N VAL A 37 -31.63 -10.37 -11.92
CA VAL A 37 -30.98 -9.40 -11.01
C VAL A 37 -32.05 -8.59 -10.29
N ASP A 38 -31.77 -8.08 -9.10
CA ASP A 38 -32.72 -7.21 -8.40
C ASP A 38 -32.92 -5.89 -9.19
N ALA A 39 -34.17 -5.45 -9.30
CA ALA A 39 -34.51 -4.29 -10.14
C ALA A 39 -34.06 -2.96 -9.53
N ALA A 40 -33.75 -2.92 -8.23
CA ALA A 40 -33.31 -1.72 -7.52
C ALA A 40 -31.80 -1.45 -7.62
N ASP A 41 -31.01 -2.38 -8.17
CA ASP A 41 -29.55 -2.33 -8.15
C ASP A 41 -28.94 -1.82 -9.47
N ASP A 42 -27.65 -1.50 -9.43
CA ASP A 42 -26.87 -1.22 -10.64
C ASP A 42 -26.67 -2.51 -11.45
N VAL A 43 -27.62 -2.75 -12.36
CA VAL A 43 -27.67 -3.93 -13.22
C VAL A 43 -26.39 -4.13 -14.02
N GLU A 44 -25.76 -3.06 -14.51
CA GLU A 44 -24.59 -3.19 -15.38
C GLU A 44 -23.34 -3.58 -14.58
N ALA A 45 -23.12 -2.94 -13.43
CA ALA A 45 -22.04 -3.33 -12.52
C ALA A 45 -22.19 -4.79 -12.05
N MET A 46 -23.42 -5.20 -11.74
CA MET A 46 -23.73 -6.56 -11.31
C MET A 46 -23.43 -7.61 -12.37
N ILE A 47 -23.79 -7.35 -13.62
CA ILE A 47 -23.53 -8.26 -14.74
C ILE A 47 -22.03 -8.44 -14.96
N LEU A 48 -21.26 -7.34 -14.96
CA LEU A 48 -19.81 -7.40 -15.19
C LEU A 48 -19.07 -8.04 -14.02
N GLY A 49 -19.47 -7.75 -12.77
CA GLY A 49 -18.88 -8.32 -11.56
C GLY A 49 -19.06 -9.84 -11.46
N HIS A 50 -20.15 -10.38 -12.01
CA HIS A 50 -20.48 -11.81 -11.96
C HIS A 50 -20.36 -12.52 -13.32
N ALA A 51 -19.71 -11.90 -14.29
CA ALA A 51 -19.72 -12.36 -15.68
C ALA A 51 -19.19 -13.80 -15.85
N VAL A 52 -18.15 -14.19 -15.11
CA VAL A 52 -17.60 -15.55 -15.15
C VAL A 52 -18.60 -16.56 -14.60
N ARG A 53 -19.29 -16.23 -13.50
CA ARG A 53 -20.34 -17.08 -12.92
C ARG A 53 -21.53 -17.24 -13.86
N ILE A 54 -21.98 -16.14 -14.47
CA ILE A 54 -23.02 -16.12 -15.49
C ILE A 54 -22.62 -17.02 -16.68
N ALA A 55 -21.39 -16.89 -17.16
CA ALA A 55 -20.88 -17.72 -18.24
C ALA A 55 -20.80 -19.20 -17.85
N ARG A 56 -20.36 -19.51 -16.62
CA ARG A 56 -20.33 -20.90 -16.12
C ARG A 56 -21.71 -21.53 -16.09
N TYR A 57 -22.72 -20.78 -15.65
CA TYR A 57 -24.11 -21.23 -15.61
C TYR A 57 -24.68 -21.48 -17.02
N LEU A 58 -24.44 -20.56 -17.96
CA LEU A 58 -24.91 -20.71 -19.35
C LEU A 58 -24.12 -21.75 -20.15
N TYR A 59 -22.83 -21.93 -19.82
CA TYR A 59 -21.85 -22.71 -20.57
C TYR A 59 -21.06 -23.66 -19.65
N PRO A 60 -21.72 -24.67 -19.03
CA PRO A 60 -21.10 -25.51 -18.00
C PRO A 60 -19.98 -26.42 -18.50
N THR A 61 -19.77 -26.51 -19.82
CA THR A 61 -18.68 -27.29 -20.43
C THR A 61 -17.62 -26.42 -21.11
N ALA A 62 -17.76 -25.10 -21.05
CA ALA A 62 -16.78 -24.17 -21.59
C ALA A 62 -15.73 -23.79 -20.53
N TYR A 63 -14.58 -23.33 -21.02
CA TYR A 63 -13.49 -22.81 -20.20
C TYR A 63 -13.13 -21.39 -20.63
N LEU A 64 -12.56 -20.61 -19.70
CA LEU A 64 -12.06 -19.26 -20.00
C LEU A 64 -10.91 -19.34 -21.00
N SER A 65 -10.94 -18.52 -22.04
CA SER A 65 -9.91 -18.51 -23.10
C SER A 65 -9.50 -17.09 -23.46
N SER A 66 -8.46 -16.93 -24.27
CA SER A 66 -7.97 -15.63 -24.70
C SER A 66 -7.68 -14.67 -23.53
N ALA A 67 -7.95 -13.37 -23.69
CA ALA A 67 -7.78 -12.33 -22.69
C ALA A 67 -8.45 -12.67 -21.35
N SER A 68 -9.63 -13.29 -21.37
CA SER A 68 -10.36 -13.66 -20.15
C SER A 68 -9.71 -14.80 -19.36
N ALA A 69 -8.88 -15.65 -19.99
CA ALA A 69 -8.08 -16.65 -19.28
C ALA A 69 -6.90 -16.03 -18.50
N VAL A 70 -6.48 -14.82 -18.85
CA VAL A 70 -5.45 -14.06 -18.13
C VAL A 70 -6.09 -13.17 -17.08
N LEU A 71 -7.16 -12.46 -17.46
CA LEU A 71 -7.82 -11.49 -16.61
C LEU A 71 -8.70 -12.14 -15.54
N LEU A 72 -9.20 -13.36 -15.80
CA LEU A 72 -10.24 -14.04 -15.00
C LEU A 72 -11.52 -13.19 -14.83
N ARG A 73 -11.77 -12.30 -15.79
CA ARG A 73 -12.92 -11.40 -15.88
C ARG A 73 -13.12 -10.96 -17.34
N PRO A 74 -14.21 -10.23 -17.67
CA PRO A 74 -14.36 -9.61 -18.99
C PRO A 74 -13.23 -8.60 -19.29
N THR A 75 -13.00 -8.34 -20.57
CA THR A 75 -12.16 -7.22 -21.01
C THR A 75 -12.82 -5.87 -20.65
N PRO A 76 -12.06 -4.76 -20.63
CA PRO A 76 -12.60 -3.44 -20.25
C PRO A 76 -13.78 -2.96 -21.10
N ASP A 77 -13.90 -3.44 -22.34
CA ASP A 77 -15.01 -3.17 -23.26
C ASP A 77 -16.19 -4.16 -23.10
N GLY A 78 -16.19 -4.97 -22.02
CA GLY A 78 -17.32 -5.82 -21.65
C GLY A 78 -17.36 -7.19 -22.34
N ARG A 79 -16.30 -7.63 -23.03
CA ARG A 79 -16.28 -8.95 -23.68
C ARG A 79 -15.69 -10.03 -22.78
N LEU A 80 -16.38 -11.16 -22.65
CA LEU A 80 -15.88 -12.33 -21.96
C LEU A 80 -15.64 -13.47 -22.96
N PHE A 81 -14.39 -13.93 -23.03
CA PHE A 81 -13.98 -14.94 -23.99
C PHE A 81 -13.94 -16.33 -23.38
N ILE A 82 -14.71 -17.25 -23.96
CA ILE A 82 -14.76 -18.66 -23.56
C ILE A 82 -14.57 -19.57 -24.77
N SER A 83 -14.13 -20.80 -24.53
CA SER A 83 -14.03 -21.82 -25.56
C SER A 83 -14.83 -23.05 -25.16
N GLY A 84 -15.60 -23.62 -26.09
CA GLY A 84 -16.42 -24.81 -25.85
C GLY A 84 -16.88 -25.46 -27.16
N ARG A 85 -18.07 -26.09 -27.18
CA ARG A 85 -18.46 -26.97 -28.30
C ARG A 85 -18.92 -26.26 -29.59
N ARG A 86 -19.21 -24.96 -29.53
CA ARG A 86 -19.84 -24.21 -30.63
C ARG A 86 -19.28 -22.81 -30.70
N ASN A 87 -19.32 -22.24 -31.90
CA ASN A 87 -19.14 -20.80 -32.08
C ASN A 87 -20.49 -20.11 -31.84
N GLN A 88 -20.60 -19.28 -30.81
CA GLN A 88 -21.81 -18.51 -30.53
C GLN A 88 -21.51 -17.26 -29.69
N ARG A 89 -22.47 -16.33 -29.69
CA ARG A 89 -22.40 -15.10 -28.92
C ARG A 89 -23.66 -14.93 -28.09
N THR A 90 -23.50 -14.38 -26.90
CA THR A 90 -24.63 -13.97 -26.06
C THR A 90 -24.33 -12.60 -25.50
N ARG A 91 -25.14 -11.62 -25.93
CA ARG A 91 -25.09 -10.28 -25.34
C ARG A 91 -26.13 -10.17 -24.23
N LEU A 92 -25.66 -9.74 -23.07
CA LEU A 92 -26.41 -9.48 -21.86
C LEU A 92 -26.12 -8.03 -21.46
N ARG A 93 -26.85 -7.07 -22.05
CA ARG A 93 -26.62 -5.64 -21.85
C ARG A 93 -25.17 -5.25 -22.15
N THR A 94 -24.40 -4.78 -21.16
CA THR A 94 -22.98 -4.39 -21.29
C THR A 94 -22.01 -5.58 -21.41
N LEU A 95 -22.44 -6.79 -21.08
CA LEU A 95 -21.61 -8.00 -21.22
C LEU A 95 -21.87 -8.68 -22.56
N GLU A 96 -20.80 -9.03 -23.27
CA GLU A 96 -20.86 -9.90 -24.45
C GLU A 96 -20.00 -11.14 -24.23
N ILE A 97 -20.66 -12.30 -24.08
CA ILE A 97 -19.99 -13.59 -23.98
C ILE A 97 -19.72 -14.09 -25.40
N VAL A 98 -18.44 -14.20 -25.75
CA VAL A 98 -17.97 -14.69 -27.04
C VAL A 98 -17.44 -16.11 -26.82
N GLN A 99 -18.16 -17.10 -27.34
CA GLN A 99 -17.74 -18.49 -27.33
C GLN A 99 -17.17 -18.88 -28.68
N ASN A 100 -15.92 -19.32 -28.67
CA ASN A 100 -15.32 -20.02 -29.81
C ASN A 100 -15.38 -21.55 -29.62
N GLU A 101 -15.29 -22.25 -30.73
CA GLU A 101 -15.06 -23.68 -30.75
C GLU A 101 -13.66 -23.98 -30.20
N ALA A 102 -13.64 -24.82 -29.16
CA ALA A 102 -12.43 -25.33 -28.55
C ALA A 102 -11.67 -26.22 -29.54
N PRO A 103 -10.33 -26.24 -29.51
CA PRO A 103 -9.57 -27.20 -30.30
C PRO A 103 -9.82 -28.63 -29.84
N THR A 104 -9.34 -29.59 -30.63
CA THR A 104 -9.55 -31.02 -30.40
C THR A 104 -8.93 -31.51 -29.10
N ARG A 105 -7.79 -30.95 -28.66
CA ARG A 105 -7.06 -31.34 -27.45
C ARG A 105 -6.64 -30.11 -26.64
N PRO A 106 -7.62 -29.37 -26.05
CA PRO A 106 -7.31 -28.14 -25.34
C PRO A 106 -6.49 -28.45 -24.09
N SER A 107 -5.44 -27.68 -23.85
CA SER A 107 -4.69 -27.77 -22.59
C SER A 107 -5.23 -26.73 -21.61
N THR A 108 -5.94 -27.18 -20.58
CA THR A 108 -6.57 -26.34 -19.56
C THR A 108 -5.93 -26.50 -18.19
N VAL A 109 -6.18 -25.53 -17.31
CA VAL A 109 -5.85 -25.56 -15.88
C VAL A 109 -7.07 -25.12 -15.10
N SER A 110 -7.27 -25.71 -13.92
CA SER A 110 -8.33 -25.26 -13.02
C SER A 110 -7.91 -23.97 -12.31
N VAL A 111 -8.83 -23.02 -12.27
CA VAL A 111 -8.66 -21.69 -11.67
C VAL A 111 -9.79 -21.42 -10.68
N VAL A 112 -9.51 -20.56 -9.71
CA VAL A 112 -10.49 -20.07 -8.75
C VAL A 112 -10.78 -18.60 -9.09
N VAL A 113 -12.05 -18.25 -9.22
CA VAL A 113 -12.51 -16.89 -9.48
C VAL A 113 -13.40 -16.46 -8.31
N GLY A 114 -13.12 -15.32 -7.71
CA GLY A 114 -13.92 -14.73 -6.63
C GLY A 114 -14.85 -13.64 -7.15
N ASP A 115 -16.09 -13.63 -6.65
CA ASP A 115 -17.06 -12.54 -6.79
C ASP A 115 -17.83 -12.33 -5.48
N ASP A 116 -18.84 -11.46 -5.48
CA ASP A 116 -19.63 -11.12 -4.29
C ASP A 116 -20.47 -12.30 -3.76
N LEU A 117 -20.65 -13.36 -4.55
CA LEU A 117 -21.30 -14.62 -4.15
C LEU A 117 -20.28 -15.69 -3.69
N GLY A 118 -19.02 -15.31 -3.55
CA GLY A 118 -17.93 -16.16 -3.09
C GLY A 118 -17.06 -16.72 -4.22
N GLU A 119 -16.28 -17.74 -3.92
CA GLU A 119 -15.37 -18.36 -4.88
C GLU A 119 -16.07 -19.41 -5.74
N LEU A 120 -15.72 -19.46 -7.03
CA LEU A 120 -16.11 -20.52 -7.95
C LEU A 120 -14.88 -21.13 -8.62
N ARG A 121 -14.92 -22.45 -8.81
CA ARG A 121 -13.91 -23.18 -9.58
C ARG A 121 -14.37 -23.33 -11.02
N THR A 122 -13.49 -22.98 -11.96
CA THR A 122 -13.70 -23.17 -13.40
C THR A 122 -12.39 -23.53 -14.06
N ASP A 123 -12.44 -23.95 -15.33
CA ASP A 123 -11.25 -24.19 -16.13
C ASP A 123 -10.91 -22.95 -16.98
N ALA A 124 -9.62 -22.78 -17.24
CA ALA A 124 -9.09 -21.77 -18.14
C ALA A 124 -7.99 -22.37 -19.04
N SER A 125 -7.69 -21.72 -20.17
CA SER A 125 -6.55 -22.09 -21.01
C SER A 125 -5.24 -22.05 -20.20
N SER A 126 -4.49 -23.16 -20.22
CA SER A 126 -3.16 -23.26 -19.60
C SER A 126 -2.18 -22.22 -20.17
N PRO A 127 -1.05 -21.92 -19.51
CA PRO A 127 -0.10 -20.90 -19.96
C PRO A 127 0.36 -21.05 -21.42
N ARG A 128 0.66 -22.28 -21.84
CA ARG A 128 1.00 -22.61 -23.24
C ARG A 128 -0.19 -22.48 -24.20
N GLN A 129 -1.38 -22.89 -23.78
CA GLN A 129 -2.60 -22.84 -24.60
C GLN A 129 -3.02 -21.38 -24.87
N ARG A 130 -3.05 -20.53 -23.84
CA ARG A 130 -3.41 -19.12 -23.98
C ARG A 130 -2.39 -18.34 -24.81
N PHE A 131 -1.10 -18.68 -24.68
CA PHE A 131 -0.07 -18.07 -25.51
C PHE A 131 -0.25 -18.45 -26.99
N LEU A 132 -0.53 -19.73 -27.26
CA LEU A 132 -0.80 -20.21 -28.62
C LEU A 132 -2.07 -19.56 -29.22
N GLU A 133 -3.11 -19.37 -28.41
CA GLU A 133 -4.35 -18.66 -28.81
C GLU A 133 -4.09 -17.23 -29.29
N ALA A 134 -3.04 -16.56 -28.80
CA ALA A 134 -2.65 -15.21 -29.21
C ALA A 134 -2.24 -15.10 -30.69
N PHE A 135 -1.95 -16.23 -31.35
CA PHE A 135 -1.54 -16.29 -32.74
C PHE A 135 -2.63 -16.76 -33.69
N ARG A 136 -3.88 -16.94 -33.21
CA ARG A 136 -5.05 -17.27 -34.06
C ARG A 136 -5.47 -16.08 -34.92
N LEU A 137 -4.68 -15.80 -35.95
CA LEU A 137 -4.89 -14.72 -36.92
C LEU A 137 -6.29 -14.89 -37.55
N ARG A 138 -7.13 -13.85 -37.43
CA ARG A 138 -8.57 -13.78 -37.81
C ARG A 138 -9.59 -14.22 -36.75
N SER A 139 -9.18 -14.51 -35.52
CA SER A 139 -10.12 -14.65 -34.41
C SER A 139 -10.27 -13.34 -33.62
N GLU A 140 -11.48 -13.00 -33.21
CA GLU A 140 -11.69 -11.89 -32.26
C GLU A 140 -10.97 -12.13 -30.92
N HIS A 141 -10.72 -13.40 -30.59
CA HIS A 141 -9.90 -13.79 -29.46
C HIS A 141 -8.49 -13.22 -29.57
N ALA A 142 -7.81 -13.40 -30.71
CA ALA A 142 -6.48 -12.85 -30.90
C ALA A 142 -6.47 -11.31 -30.94
N SER A 143 -7.55 -10.67 -31.44
CA SER A 143 -7.66 -9.21 -31.45
C SER A 143 -7.81 -8.57 -30.05
N ALA A 144 -8.31 -9.34 -29.08
CA ALA A 144 -8.42 -8.90 -27.69
C ALA A 144 -7.10 -9.03 -26.91
N ILE A 145 -6.09 -9.70 -27.49
CA ILE A 145 -4.77 -9.88 -26.88
C ILE A 145 -3.85 -8.79 -27.42
N THR A 146 -3.57 -7.81 -26.56
CA THR A 146 -2.64 -6.72 -26.88
C THR A 146 -1.19 -7.24 -26.92
N ASP A 147 -0.29 -6.49 -27.57
CA ASP A 147 1.12 -6.83 -27.61
C ASP A 147 1.77 -6.95 -26.21
N PRO A 148 1.47 -6.07 -25.23
CA PRO A 148 1.90 -6.26 -23.84
C PRO A 148 1.39 -7.58 -23.22
N MET A 149 0.12 -7.92 -23.42
CA MET A 149 -0.44 -9.18 -22.92
C MET A 149 0.27 -10.39 -23.55
N ARG A 150 0.55 -10.32 -24.85
CA ARG A 150 1.30 -11.36 -25.58
C ARG A 150 2.73 -11.51 -25.04
N ALA A 151 3.40 -10.41 -24.74
CA ALA A 151 4.73 -10.41 -24.14
C ALA A 151 4.74 -11.03 -22.73
N GLN A 152 3.74 -10.71 -21.89
CA GLN A 152 3.58 -11.30 -20.57
C GLN A 152 3.31 -12.81 -20.64
N MET A 153 2.44 -13.24 -21.56
CA MET A 153 2.19 -14.65 -21.82
C MET A 153 3.48 -15.37 -22.23
N ALA A 154 4.27 -14.79 -23.15
CA ALA A 154 5.54 -15.35 -23.57
C ALA A 154 6.51 -15.51 -22.38
N ALA A 155 6.69 -14.45 -21.58
CA ALA A 155 7.56 -14.49 -20.40
C ALA A 155 7.17 -15.60 -19.42
N ARG A 156 5.87 -15.78 -19.17
CA ARG A 156 5.37 -16.82 -18.28
C ARG A 156 5.61 -18.24 -18.81
N VAL A 157 5.48 -18.45 -20.13
CA VAL A 157 5.79 -19.75 -20.74
C VAL A 157 7.30 -20.01 -20.69
N VAL A 158 8.13 -18.99 -20.93
CA VAL A 158 9.60 -19.12 -20.78
C VAL A 158 10.01 -19.44 -19.35
N GLU A 159 9.37 -18.81 -18.35
CA GLU A 159 9.59 -19.12 -16.93
C GLU A 159 9.25 -20.58 -16.61
N GLU A 160 8.12 -21.08 -17.12
CA GLU A 160 7.67 -22.45 -16.89
C GLU A 160 8.63 -23.50 -17.48
N PHE A 161 9.20 -23.24 -18.66
CA PHE A 161 10.05 -24.19 -19.38
C PHE A 161 11.56 -23.86 -19.32
N GLY A 162 11.94 -22.79 -18.60
CA GLY A 162 13.31 -22.38 -18.32
C GLY A 162 14.07 -21.70 -19.46
N SER A 163 13.63 -21.82 -20.73
CA SER A 163 14.27 -21.14 -21.86
C SER A 163 13.28 -20.85 -23.00
N PRO A 164 13.56 -19.85 -23.87
CA PRO A 164 12.76 -19.59 -25.07
C PRO A 164 12.66 -20.80 -26.00
N GLN A 165 13.73 -21.59 -26.15
CA GLN A 165 13.72 -22.79 -26.98
C GLN A 165 12.81 -23.87 -26.39
N ALA A 166 12.96 -24.19 -25.10
CA ALA A 166 12.13 -25.20 -24.45
C ALA A 166 10.64 -24.77 -24.40
N ALA A 167 10.38 -23.47 -24.23
CA ALA A 167 9.04 -22.90 -24.35
C ALA A 167 8.48 -23.05 -25.76
N ALA A 168 9.28 -22.78 -26.79
CA ALA A 168 8.87 -22.94 -28.18
C ALA A 168 8.55 -24.41 -28.49
N ASP A 169 9.39 -25.35 -28.08
CA ASP A 169 9.18 -26.80 -28.28
C ASP A 169 7.88 -27.28 -27.60
N ALA A 170 7.61 -26.80 -26.38
CA ALA A 170 6.40 -27.14 -25.62
C ALA A 170 5.13 -26.58 -26.27
N VAL A 171 5.18 -25.32 -26.72
CA VAL A 171 4.07 -24.67 -27.45
C VAL A 171 3.84 -25.33 -28.80
N TRP A 172 4.92 -25.70 -29.50
CA TRP A 172 4.87 -26.40 -30.79
C TRP A 172 4.23 -27.79 -30.66
N THR A 173 4.56 -28.52 -29.61
CA THR A 173 3.94 -29.82 -29.30
C THR A 173 2.42 -29.68 -29.16
N LEU A 174 1.97 -28.70 -28.38
CA LEU A 174 0.54 -28.42 -28.21
C LEU A 174 -0.12 -27.94 -29.52
N ALA A 175 0.59 -27.16 -30.33
CA ALA A 175 0.11 -26.71 -31.63
C ALA A 175 -0.14 -27.89 -32.58
N ARG A 176 0.77 -28.88 -32.62
CA ARG A 176 0.60 -30.11 -33.40
C ARG A 176 -0.59 -30.93 -32.93
N GLU A 177 -0.76 -31.10 -31.62
CA GLU A 177 -1.89 -31.83 -31.04
C GLU A 177 -3.25 -31.20 -31.38
N ASN A 178 -3.28 -29.88 -31.57
CA ASN A 178 -4.47 -29.13 -31.93
C ASN A 178 -4.62 -28.84 -33.44
N GLY A 179 -3.65 -29.26 -34.27
CA GLY A 179 -3.62 -28.96 -35.71
C GLY A 179 -3.41 -27.47 -36.04
N TRP A 180 -2.89 -26.68 -35.09
CA TRP A 180 -2.69 -25.24 -35.17
C TRP A 180 -1.27 -24.87 -35.64
N TYR A 181 -0.85 -25.40 -36.78
CA TYR A 181 0.53 -25.30 -37.26
C TYR A 181 0.98 -23.85 -37.52
N ARG A 182 0.09 -22.99 -38.06
CA ARG A 182 0.43 -21.58 -38.36
C ARG A 182 0.56 -20.74 -37.09
N GLU A 183 -0.30 -21.00 -36.11
CA GLU A 183 -0.25 -20.40 -34.79
C GLU A 183 1.04 -20.82 -34.06
N GLY A 184 1.38 -22.11 -34.15
CA GLY A 184 2.64 -22.64 -33.64
C GLY A 184 3.83 -21.91 -34.24
N GLU A 185 3.82 -21.66 -35.55
CA GLU A 185 4.93 -21.00 -36.27
C GLU A 185 5.06 -19.53 -35.88
N GLY A 186 3.92 -18.85 -35.69
CA GLY A 186 3.89 -17.50 -35.13
C GLY A 186 4.41 -17.44 -33.70
N ALA A 187 4.00 -18.39 -32.86
CA ALA A 187 4.38 -18.46 -31.45
C ALA A 187 5.88 -18.78 -31.26
N GLU A 188 6.39 -19.75 -32.02
CA GLU A 188 7.81 -20.11 -32.06
C GLU A 188 8.66 -18.92 -32.53
N ARG A 189 8.32 -18.30 -33.67
CA ARG A 189 9.02 -17.11 -34.15
C ARG A 189 9.02 -16.00 -33.11
N TYR A 190 7.90 -15.78 -32.41
CA TYR A 190 7.82 -14.76 -31.37
C TYR A 190 8.72 -15.05 -30.16
N LEU A 191 8.75 -16.30 -29.69
CA LEU A 191 9.59 -16.72 -28.57
C LEU A 191 11.08 -16.63 -28.92
N LEU A 192 11.47 -17.12 -30.09
CA LEU A 192 12.87 -17.15 -30.53
C LEU A 192 13.39 -15.75 -30.92
N ALA A 193 12.57 -14.92 -31.58
CA ALA A 193 12.94 -13.55 -31.90
C ALA A 193 13.19 -12.70 -30.63
N ARG A 194 12.50 -12.99 -29.51
CA ARG A 194 12.78 -12.32 -28.23
C ARG A 194 14.07 -12.78 -27.56
N ALA A 195 14.47 -14.04 -27.77
CA ALA A 195 15.78 -14.52 -27.30
C ALA A 195 16.95 -13.75 -27.96
N ASP A 196 16.77 -13.34 -29.22
CA ASP A 196 17.70 -12.47 -29.95
C ASP A 196 17.48 -10.97 -29.66
N ALA A 197 16.24 -10.53 -29.38
CA ALA A 197 15.96 -9.14 -29.00
C ALA A 197 16.53 -8.77 -27.62
N ASP A 198 16.65 -9.72 -26.69
CA ASP A 198 17.38 -9.51 -25.43
C ASP A 198 18.89 -9.26 -25.66
N LYS A 199 19.41 -9.52 -26.87
CA LYS A 199 20.76 -9.13 -27.32
C LYS A 199 20.78 -7.89 -28.23
N ILE A 200 19.64 -7.40 -28.73
CA ILE A 200 19.57 -6.24 -29.63
C ILE A 200 19.05 -5.03 -28.85
N ALA A 201 19.95 -4.05 -28.65
CA ALA A 201 19.69 -2.70 -28.14
C ALA A 201 18.53 -2.59 -27.15
N SER A 202 18.82 -2.81 -25.86
CA SER A 202 17.90 -2.47 -24.76
C SER A 202 17.31 -1.08 -25.00
N ASN A 203 16.00 -0.94 -24.82
CA ASN A 203 15.36 0.37 -24.79
C ASN A 203 16.23 1.31 -23.92
N LYS A 204 16.72 2.42 -24.47
CA LYS A 204 17.61 3.32 -23.72
C LYS A 204 16.91 3.95 -22.49
N ALA A 205 15.59 3.87 -22.43
CA ALA A 205 14.78 4.27 -21.27
C ALA A 205 14.56 3.14 -20.26
N ALA A 206 15.03 1.92 -20.53
CA ALA A 206 14.97 0.82 -19.58
C ALA A 206 15.85 1.12 -18.37
N LEU A 207 15.39 0.68 -17.20
CA LEU A 207 16.04 0.90 -15.92
C LEU A 207 16.23 -0.43 -15.22
N GLU A 208 17.36 -0.53 -14.53
CA GLU A 208 17.68 -1.64 -13.66
C GLU A 208 18.29 -1.06 -12.38
N PHE A 209 17.72 -1.47 -11.25
CA PHE A 209 18.19 -1.10 -9.93
C PHE A 209 18.44 -2.35 -9.10
N LEU A 210 19.55 -2.36 -8.38
CA LEU A 210 19.79 -3.23 -7.25
C LEU A 210 19.06 -2.67 -6.04
N VAL A 211 18.15 -3.45 -5.47
CA VAL A 211 17.52 -3.12 -4.19
C VAL A 211 18.21 -3.89 -3.07
N ALA A 212 18.56 -3.19 -2.00
CA ALA A 212 19.23 -3.76 -0.84
C ALA A 212 18.58 -3.30 0.47
N TRP A 213 18.69 -4.13 1.50
CA TRP A 213 18.18 -3.89 2.84
C TRP A 213 19.29 -4.10 3.86
N HIS A 214 19.60 -3.07 4.66
CA HIS A 214 20.79 -3.03 5.55
C HIS A 214 22.10 -3.38 4.82
N GLY A 215 22.24 -2.93 3.57
CA GLY A 215 23.42 -3.19 2.74
C GLY A 215 23.46 -4.59 2.11
N ILE A 216 22.49 -5.45 2.38
CA ILE A 216 22.37 -6.79 1.80
C ILE A 216 21.46 -6.73 0.57
N PRO A 217 21.94 -7.11 -0.63
CA PRO A 217 21.10 -7.20 -1.81
C PRO A 217 19.89 -8.12 -1.63
N LEU A 218 18.69 -7.61 -1.95
CA LEU A 218 17.44 -8.35 -1.96
C LEU A 218 17.06 -8.84 -3.36
N GLY A 219 17.43 -8.10 -4.40
CA GLY A 219 17.05 -8.42 -5.77
C GLY A 219 17.23 -7.26 -6.74
N GLN A 220 16.69 -7.44 -7.94
CA GLN A 220 16.69 -6.46 -9.01
C GLN A 220 15.28 -5.95 -9.25
N LEU A 221 15.15 -4.64 -9.34
CA LEU A 221 13.95 -3.95 -9.80
C LEU A 221 14.22 -3.40 -11.20
N THR A 222 13.45 -3.83 -12.18
CA THR A 222 13.62 -3.43 -13.58
C THR A 222 12.38 -2.73 -14.12
N HIS A 223 12.58 -1.79 -15.04
CA HIS A 223 11.52 -1.19 -15.84
C HIS A 223 11.94 -1.22 -17.31
N ASP A 224 11.20 -1.91 -18.18
CA ASP A 224 11.60 -2.11 -19.59
C ASP A 224 11.23 -0.94 -20.53
N GLY A 225 10.49 0.03 -19.99
CA GLY A 225 9.93 1.17 -20.73
C GLY A 225 8.40 1.21 -20.67
N PHE A 226 7.77 0.10 -20.27
CA PHE A 226 6.33 -0.05 -20.14
C PHE A 226 5.90 -0.46 -18.73
N GLU A 227 6.61 -1.41 -18.11
CA GLU A 227 6.17 -2.02 -16.86
C GLU A 227 7.32 -2.27 -15.87
N TRP A 228 6.99 -2.33 -14.59
CA TRP A 228 7.91 -2.73 -13.53
C TRP A 228 7.93 -4.24 -13.35
N ARG A 229 9.11 -4.77 -13.02
CA ARG A 229 9.29 -6.17 -12.63
C ARG A 229 10.25 -6.31 -11.46
N TRP A 230 9.91 -7.16 -10.51
CA TRP A 230 10.76 -7.55 -9.39
C TRP A 230 11.36 -8.94 -9.58
N ARG A 231 12.69 -9.04 -9.52
CA ARG A 231 13.42 -10.32 -9.50
C ARG A 231 14.16 -10.46 -8.16
N PRO A 232 13.71 -11.33 -7.24
CA PRO A 232 14.44 -11.57 -6.00
C PRO A 232 15.81 -12.19 -6.29
N ALA A 233 16.78 -11.96 -5.41
CA ALA A 233 18.09 -12.60 -5.50
C ALA A 233 18.01 -14.08 -5.07
N ASP A 234 18.78 -14.97 -5.72
CA ASP A 234 18.80 -16.41 -5.42
C ASP A 234 19.16 -16.74 -3.96
N ARG A 235 19.92 -15.85 -3.32
CA ARG A 235 20.27 -15.92 -1.89
C ARG A 235 20.04 -14.55 -1.26
N THR A 236 18.85 -14.32 -0.73
CA THR A 236 18.58 -13.16 0.12
C THR A 236 19.19 -13.41 1.50
N GLY A 237 19.91 -12.44 2.05
CA GLY A 237 20.42 -12.51 3.43
C GLY A 237 19.37 -12.18 4.50
N GLY A 238 18.09 -12.34 4.17
CA GLY A 238 16.94 -11.97 4.99
C GLY A 238 15.61 -12.56 4.45
N PRO A 239 14.51 -12.45 5.21
CA PRO A 239 13.16 -12.84 4.75
C PRO A 239 12.71 -12.07 3.50
N PRO A 240 11.71 -12.59 2.76
CA PRO A 240 11.14 -11.90 1.62
C PRO A 240 10.37 -10.64 2.08
N LEU A 241 11.04 -9.48 1.97
CA LEU A 241 10.46 -8.19 2.32
C LEU A 241 9.63 -7.60 1.17
N ILE A 242 10.16 -7.66 -0.06
CA ILE A 242 9.53 -7.11 -1.26
C ILE A 242 8.71 -8.19 -1.95
N ARG A 243 7.45 -7.87 -2.27
CA ARG A 243 6.51 -8.77 -2.93
C ARG A 243 5.93 -8.08 -4.16
N GLU A 244 6.01 -8.72 -5.31
CA GLU A 244 5.27 -8.30 -6.50
C GLU A 244 3.89 -8.94 -6.44
N THR A 245 2.89 -8.16 -6.02
CA THR A 245 1.51 -8.63 -5.87
C THR A 245 0.65 -8.27 -7.08
N ILE A 246 1.01 -7.18 -7.78
CA ILE A 246 0.35 -6.72 -9.00
C ILE A 246 1.38 -6.72 -10.15
N PRO A 247 1.31 -7.67 -11.08
CA PRO A 247 2.24 -7.73 -12.21
C PRO A 247 2.28 -6.43 -13.01
N GLY A 248 3.49 -6.01 -13.37
CA GLY A 248 3.74 -4.82 -14.18
C GLY A 248 3.72 -3.49 -13.41
N ARG A 249 3.38 -3.50 -12.12
CA ARG A 249 3.42 -2.32 -11.25
C ARG A 249 4.59 -2.39 -10.27
N LEU A 250 4.96 -1.23 -9.75
CA LEU A 250 5.97 -1.14 -8.71
C LEU A 250 5.50 -1.93 -7.48
N PRO A 251 6.35 -2.75 -6.84
CA PRO A 251 5.96 -3.47 -5.63
C PRO A 251 5.44 -2.48 -4.56
N PRO A 252 4.30 -2.76 -3.89
CA PRO A 252 3.69 -1.82 -2.94
C PRO A 252 4.64 -1.34 -1.83
N PHE A 253 5.52 -2.22 -1.35
CA PHE A 253 6.55 -1.87 -0.38
C PHE A 253 7.49 -0.78 -0.91
N ILE A 254 7.91 -0.86 -2.18
CA ILE A 254 8.79 0.14 -2.78
C ILE A 254 8.03 1.42 -3.11
N GLU A 255 6.81 1.30 -3.62
CA GLU A 255 5.94 2.45 -3.92
C GLU A 255 5.67 3.28 -2.66
N SER A 256 5.45 2.64 -1.50
CA SER A 256 5.18 3.32 -0.24
C SER A 256 6.35 4.13 0.33
N LEU A 257 7.59 3.85 -0.12
CA LEU A 257 8.81 4.58 0.25
C LEU A 257 9.02 5.86 -0.55
N LEU A 258 8.30 6.03 -1.67
CA LEU A 258 8.50 7.17 -2.56
C LEU A 258 7.97 8.47 -1.93
N PRO A 259 8.59 9.63 -2.21
CA PRO A 259 8.09 10.93 -1.81
C PRO A 259 6.68 11.24 -2.31
N GLU A 260 5.95 12.03 -1.52
CA GLU A 260 4.63 12.56 -1.86
C GLU A 260 4.59 14.07 -1.63
N GLY A 261 3.50 14.71 -2.03
CA GLY A 261 3.20 16.12 -1.74
C GLY A 261 4.33 17.08 -2.12
N TRP A 262 4.77 17.90 -1.16
CA TRP A 262 5.74 18.97 -1.39
C TRP A 262 7.06 18.44 -1.96
N LEU A 263 7.58 17.33 -1.42
CA LEU A 263 8.87 16.81 -1.85
C LEU A 263 8.83 16.31 -3.31
N ALA A 264 7.73 15.67 -3.71
CA ALA A 264 7.54 15.23 -5.09
C ALA A 264 7.47 16.43 -6.07
N GLN A 265 6.79 17.51 -5.66
CA GLN A 265 6.69 18.74 -6.45
C GLN A 265 8.06 19.42 -6.64
N VAL A 266 8.83 19.55 -5.56
CA VAL A 266 10.15 20.19 -5.56
C VAL A 266 11.18 19.41 -6.38
N LEU A 267 11.09 18.09 -6.35
CA LEU A 267 11.96 17.24 -7.17
C LEU A 267 11.53 17.21 -8.65
N HIS A 268 10.48 17.94 -9.04
CA HIS A 268 9.90 17.98 -10.39
C HIS A 268 9.66 16.59 -10.97
N GLN A 269 9.24 15.66 -10.11
CA GLN A 269 9.10 14.25 -10.46
C GLN A 269 7.87 14.04 -11.33
N ARG A 270 8.07 13.46 -12.51
CA ARG A 270 6.99 13.17 -13.46
C ARG A 270 6.35 11.82 -13.20
N ASP A 271 7.17 10.85 -12.81
CA ASP A 271 6.78 9.47 -12.56
C ASP A 271 7.74 8.79 -11.55
N GLU A 272 7.41 7.57 -11.16
CA GLU A 272 8.19 6.73 -10.24
C GLU A 272 9.64 6.49 -10.71
N ARG A 273 9.88 6.49 -12.03
CA ARG A 273 11.21 6.26 -12.60
C ARG A 273 12.14 7.41 -12.28
N ASP A 274 11.66 8.64 -12.42
CA ASP A 274 12.44 9.84 -12.09
C ASP A 274 12.74 9.93 -10.59
N VAL A 275 11.81 9.49 -9.74
CA VAL A 275 12.01 9.38 -8.30
C VAL A 275 13.15 8.41 -7.98
N LEU A 276 13.09 7.19 -8.51
CA LEU A 276 14.08 6.13 -8.26
C LEU A 276 15.46 6.45 -8.88
N LYS A 277 15.51 7.22 -9.98
CA LYS A 277 16.77 7.74 -10.52
C LYS A 277 17.41 8.82 -9.65
N SER A 278 16.60 9.60 -8.93
CA SER A 278 17.08 10.76 -8.16
C SER A 278 17.39 10.44 -6.70
N GLY A 279 16.85 9.36 -6.12
CA GLY A 279 17.16 8.90 -4.76
C GLY A 279 18.03 7.65 -4.73
N ARG A 280 18.77 7.45 -3.63
CA ARG A 280 19.53 6.20 -3.38
C ARG A 280 19.19 5.53 -2.05
N ARG A 281 18.81 6.31 -1.04
CA ARG A 281 18.54 5.88 0.33
C ARG A 281 17.10 6.20 0.70
N TYR A 282 16.44 5.28 1.39
CA TYR A 282 15.04 5.35 1.79
C TYR A 282 14.89 4.92 3.25
N MET A 283 13.69 5.06 3.82
CA MET A 283 13.37 4.54 5.15
C MET A 283 13.74 3.05 5.29
N SER A 284 13.90 2.60 6.52
CA SER A 284 14.19 1.21 6.89
C SER A 284 15.50 0.64 6.35
N ASN A 285 16.53 1.49 6.16
CA ASN A 285 17.81 1.12 5.56
C ASN A 285 17.65 0.46 4.18
N ILE A 286 16.62 0.87 3.42
CA ILE A 286 16.44 0.45 2.04
C ILE A 286 17.28 1.32 1.12
N ALA A 287 18.05 0.67 0.26
CA ALA A 287 18.84 1.31 -0.77
C ALA A 287 18.39 0.82 -2.15
N ILE A 288 18.17 1.75 -3.07
CA ILE A 288 17.84 1.46 -4.47
C ILE A 288 18.90 2.15 -5.31
N VAL A 289 19.81 1.35 -5.88
CA VAL A 289 21.05 1.83 -6.49
C VAL A 289 21.28 1.15 -7.83
N LYS A 290 22.17 1.68 -8.67
CA LYS A 290 22.44 1.07 -9.98
C LYS A 290 23.29 -0.20 -9.89
N ASN A 291 24.18 -0.28 -8.91
CA ASN A 291 25.14 -1.38 -8.80
C ASN A 291 25.69 -1.51 -7.37
N ARG A 292 26.45 -2.58 -7.13
CA ARG A 292 27.07 -2.87 -5.83
C ARG A 292 28.13 -1.85 -5.40
N ALA A 293 28.78 -1.16 -6.33
CA ALA A 293 29.78 -0.15 -5.99
C ALA A 293 29.13 1.12 -5.43
N GLU A 294 27.96 1.52 -5.95
CA GLU A 294 27.14 2.57 -5.33
C GLU A 294 26.67 2.15 -3.93
N LEU A 295 26.17 0.91 -3.79
CA LEU A 295 25.71 0.38 -2.50
C LEU A 295 26.80 0.46 -1.42
N ALA A 296 28.03 0.04 -1.74
CA ALA A 296 29.14 -0.02 -0.80
C ALA A 296 29.61 1.35 -0.27
N ARG A 297 29.22 2.45 -0.92
CA ARG A 297 29.56 3.82 -0.51
C ARG A 297 28.49 4.45 0.39
N LEU A 298 27.31 3.87 0.47
CA LEU A 298 26.22 4.43 1.27
C LEU A 298 26.48 4.18 2.77
N PRO A 299 26.30 5.19 3.63
CA PRO A 299 26.36 4.97 5.07
C PRO A 299 25.18 4.10 5.51
N ALA A 300 25.41 3.21 6.47
CA ALA A 300 24.33 2.53 7.15
C ALA A 300 23.64 3.49 8.12
N ASP A 301 22.30 3.49 8.14
CA ASP A 301 21.54 4.24 9.11
C ASP A 301 21.54 3.48 10.44
N ILE A 302 22.44 3.92 11.31
CA ILE A 302 22.61 3.45 12.68
C ILE A 302 22.59 4.68 13.58
N LEU A 303 21.81 4.64 14.66
CA LEU A 303 21.73 5.72 15.63
C LEU A 303 23.13 6.07 16.16
N GLN A 304 23.44 7.37 16.19
CA GLN A 304 24.73 7.88 16.66
C GLN A 304 24.61 8.53 18.03
N GLY A 305 23.83 9.63 18.13
CA GLY A 305 23.38 10.21 19.39
C GLY A 305 21.91 9.90 19.62
N GLU A 306 21.55 9.53 20.85
CA GLU A 306 20.17 9.37 21.27
C GLU A 306 19.57 10.75 21.57
N LEU A 307 18.37 11.04 21.06
CA LEU A 307 17.75 12.35 21.22
C LEU A 307 17.50 12.70 22.68
N VAL A 308 17.21 11.70 23.51
CA VAL A 308 16.93 11.85 24.94
C VAL A 308 18.14 12.45 25.69
N ALA A 309 19.37 12.14 25.25
CA ALA A 309 20.59 12.70 25.85
C ALA A 309 20.80 14.19 25.54
N PHE A 310 20.10 14.72 24.52
CA PHE A 310 20.14 16.11 24.08
C PHE A 310 18.76 16.75 24.16
N SER A 311 17.94 16.31 25.11
CA SER A 311 16.60 16.83 25.34
C SER A 311 16.37 17.09 26.83
N GLU A 312 15.77 18.23 27.14
CA GLU A 312 15.41 18.62 28.50
C GLU A 312 13.97 19.18 28.47
N ALA A 313 13.08 18.56 29.24
CA ALA A 313 11.66 18.94 29.31
C ALA A 313 11.01 19.16 27.93
N GLY A 314 11.27 18.26 26.96
CA GLY A 314 10.70 18.32 25.61
C GLY A 314 11.42 19.28 24.64
N ARG A 315 12.43 20.02 25.09
CA ARG A 315 13.24 20.92 24.28
C ARG A 315 14.56 20.27 23.89
N PHE A 316 14.96 20.40 22.63
CA PHE A 316 16.28 20.01 22.17
C PHE A 316 17.36 20.98 22.73
N THR A 317 18.40 20.41 23.33
CA THR A 317 19.51 21.16 23.96
C THR A 317 20.83 21.05 23.19
N GLY A 318 20.87 20.22 22.15
CA GLY A 318 22.02 20.12 21.25
C GLY A 318 22.17 21.33 20.32
N ARG A 319 23.14 21.25 19.40
CA ARG A 319 23.41 22.29 18.40
C ARG A 319 22.70 21.98 17.09
N TYR A 320 21.76 22.84 16.70
CA TYR A 320 21.18 22.79 15.35
C TYR A 320 22.21 23.26 14.31
N ALA A 321 22.47 22.42 13.31
CA ALA A 321 23.35 22.71 12.18
C ALA A 321 22.72 22.19 10.87
N GLY A 322 21.40 22.36 10.75
CA GLY A 322 20.61 22.01 9.58
C GLY A 322 20.38 23.18 8.61
N PRO A 323 19.45 23.04 7.66
CA PRO A 323 19.07 24.13 6.77
C PRO A 323 18.56 25.34 7.56
N ALA A 324 19.12 26.52 7.32
CA ALA A 324 18.65 27.81 7.83
C ALA A 324 18.17 28.68 6.66
N ARG A 325 17.72 29.92 6.89
CA ARG A 325 17.68 30.91 5.80
C ARG A 325 19.13 31.32 5.46
N SER A 326 19.41 31.63 4.20
CA SER A 326 20.75 32.07 3.79
C SER A 326 20.86 33.61 3.86
N GLU A 327 22.08 34.15 3.91
CA GLU A 327 22.32 35.60 3.78
C GLU A 327 21.93 36.13 2.39
N ILE A 328 21.83 35.24 1.39
CA ILE A 328 21.46 35.53 -0.01
C ILE A 328 19.97 35.24 -0.18
N GLU A 329 19.08 35.94 0.54
CA GLU A 329 17.60 35.94 0.40
C GLU A 329 16.88 34.58 0.18
N ASP A 330 17.53 33.43 0.33
CA ASP A 330 16.94 32.14 0.00
C ASP A 330 15.99 31.71 1.11
N THR A 331 14.78 31.32 0.72
CA THR A 331 13.81 30.79 1.69
C THR A 331 14.26 29.43 2.21
N PHE A 332 13.77 29.05 3.39
CA PHE A 332 14.07 27.76 3.98
C PHE A 332 13.69 26.59 3.05
N GLU A 333 12.57 26.72 2.33
CA GLU A 333 12.07 25.77 1.35
C GLU A 333 13.04 25.60 0.17
N GLN A 334 13.65 26.68 -0.31
CA GLN A 334 14.66 26.63 -1.38
C GLN A 334 15.94 25.92 -0.91
N ASN A 335 16.35 26.15 0.34
CA ASN A 335 17.50 25.45 0.93
C ASN A 335 17.25 23.96 1.07
N LEU A 336 16.03 23.59 1.48
CA LEU A 336 15.61 22.21 1.55
C LEU A 336 15.47 21.57 0.16
N ALA A 337 14.99 22.30 -0.84
CA ALA A 337 14.97 21.84 -2.23
C ALA A 337 16.37 21.51 -2.75
N ARG A 338 17.35 22.38 -2.48
CA ARG A 338 18.77 22.12 -2.81
C ARG A 338 19.31 20.89 -2.08
N LEU A 339 18.95 20.69 -0.82
CA LEU A 339 19.31 19.49 -0.07
C LEU A 339 18.79 18.23 -0.78
N PHE A 340 17.53 18.22 -1.20
CA PHE A 340 16.95 17.06 -1.89
C PHE A 340 17.41 16.91 -3.35
N ALA A 341 17.92 17.95 -4.01
CA ALA A 341 18.56 17.80 -5.32
C ALA A 341 19.79 16.87 -5.28
N ASN A 342 20.44 16.72 -4.11
CA ASN A 342 21.50 15.74 -3.92
C ASN A 342 20.93 14.31 -3.84
N THR A 343 21.46 13.42 -4.69
CA THR A 343 21.03 12.02 -4.77
C THR A 343 21.35 11.16 -3.54
N GLN A 344 22.32 11.59 -2.72
CA GLN A 344 22.70 10.93 -1.47
C GLN A 344 21.75 11.27 -0.31
N THR A 345 20.98 12.36 -0.44
CA THR A 345 19.98 12.75 0.55
C THR A 345 18.86 11.70 0.59
N PRO A 346 18.60 11.09 1.76
CA PRO A 346 17.53 10.12 1.92
C PRO A 346 16.17 10.64 1.45
N ARG A 347 15.37 9.76 0.84
CA ARG A 347 14.00 10.04 0.41
C ARG A 347 13.01 9.58 1.47
N LEU A 348 11.95 10.38 1.64
CA LEU A 348 10.97 10.25 2.71
C LEU A 348 9.57 10.40 2.08
N SER A 349 8.61 9.57 2.47
CA SER A 349 7.21 9.70 2.05
C SER A 349 6.44 10.73 2.89
N GLY A 350 5.20 11.04 2.50
CA GLY A 350 4.30 11.99 3.18
C GLY A 350 4.29 13.39 2.58
N VAL A 351 3.22 14.14 2.85
CA VAL A 351 2.89 15.41 2.18
C VAL A 351 3.60 16.61 2.79
N GLN A 352 3.85 16.56 4.10
CA GLN A 352 4.47 17.65 4.86
C GLN A 352 5.96 17.80 4.53
N ILE A 353 6.44 19.05 4.63
CA ILE A 353 7.86 19.37 4.53
C ILE A 353 8.62 18.66 5.66
N LYS A 354 9.71 17.98 5.31
CA LYS A 354 10.55 17.24 6.26
C LYS A 354 11.99 17.16 5.75
N ALA A 355 12.96 17.10 6.66
CA ALA A 355 14.37 16.97 6.33
C ALA A 355 14.99 15.74 7.01
N PRO A 356 15.77 14.91 6.28
CA PRO A 356 16.51 13.82 6.88
C PRO A 356 17.74 14.35 7.61
N MET A 357 17.86 14.04 8.90
CA MET A 357 18.91 14.55 9.79
C MET A 357 19.71 13.43 10.47
N CYS A 358 20.91 13.77 10.91
CA CYS A 358 21.76 12.97 11.76
C CYS A 358 22.04 13.72 13.07
N LEU A 359 21.70 13.11 14.21
CA LEU A 359 22.19 13.58 15.50
C LEU A 359 23.52 12.88 15.81
N THR A 360 24.60 13.64 15.77
CA THR A 360 25.95 13.13 16.07
C THR A 360 26.14 12.87 17.56
N ARG A 361 27.13 12.04 17.91
CA ARG A 361 27.51 11.79 19.31
C ARG A 361 27.91 13.06 20.09
N ALA A 362 28.34 14.11 19.37
CA ALA A 362 28.69 15.40 19.95
C ALA A 362 27.48 16.34 20.14
N GLY A 363 26.25 15.88 19.85
CA GLY A 363 25.03 16.67 20.02
C GLY A 363 24.73 17.65 18.89
N ALA A 364 25.42 17.55 17.74
CA ALA A 364 25.10 18.35 16.57
C ALA A 364 24.06 17.63 15.68
N LEU A 365 22.98 18.33 15.33
CA LEU A 365 21.96 17.86 14.39
C LEU A 365 22.25 18.42 12.99
N VAL A 366 22.71 17.57 12.07
CA VAL A 366 23.18 17.93 10.72
C VAL A 366 22.37 17.21 9.62
N PRO A 367 22.31 17.71 8.37
CA PRO A 367 21.63 17.00 7.28
C PRO A 367 22.26 15.63 7.02
N ALA A 368 21.44 14.59 6.81
CA ALA A 368 21.91 13.22 6.64
C ALA A 368 22.37 12.87 5.20
N VAL A 369 23.12 13.76 4.56
CA VAL A 369 23.59 13.54 3.17
C VAL A 369 24.66 12.46 3.13
N GLU A 370 25.78 12.70 3.80
CA GLU A 370 26.89 11.74 3.94
C GLU A 370 26.87 11.04 5.31
N GLN A 371 26.01 11.50 6.21
CA GLN A 371 25.85 10.95 7.55
C GLN A 371 24.69 9.93 7.60
N PRO A 372 24.70 9.00 8.57
CA PRO A 372 23.57 8.13 8.86
C PRO A 372 22.29 8.93 9.07
N PHE A 373 21.19 8.49 8.48
CA PHE A 373 19.91 9.15 8.63
C PHE A 373 19.23 8.62 9.88
N THR A 374 19.28 9.39 10.96
CA THR A 374 18.87 8.93 12.30
C THR A 374 17.65 9.65 12.84
N HIS A 375 17.37 10.86 12.36
CA HIS A 375 16.30 11.71 12.87
C HIS A 375 15.57 12.40 11.73
N ILE A 376 14.27 12.62 11.89
CA ILE A 376 13.45 13.39 10.95
C ILE A 376 13.19 14.77 11.58
N LEU A 377 13.56 15.83 10.87
CA LEU A 377 13.18 17.19 11.22
C LEU A 377 11.90 17.57 10.47
N LYS A 378 10.89 18.03 11.21
CA LYS A 378 9.61 18.49 10.72
C LYS A 378 9.49 20.00 11.01
N PRO A 379 9.85 20.85 10.03
CA PRO A 379 9.67 22.29 10.15
C PRO A 379 8.19 22.67 10.21
N ALA A 380 7.93 23.88 10.67
CA ALA A 380 6.59 24.46 10.64
C ALA A 380 6.04 24.58 9.22
N GLY A 381 4.73 24.40 9.09
CA GLY A 381 4.03 24.66 7.83
C GLY A 381 3.83 26.15 7.58
N THR A 382 3.30 26.48 6.42
CA THR A 382 2.91 27.84 6.03
C THR A 382 1.39 27.98 6.02
N ALA A 383 0.89 29.22 5.96
CA ALA A 383 -0.52 29.53 5.74
C ALA A 383 -1.47 29.01 6.84
N GLY A 384 -1.09 29.22 8.11
CA GLY A 384 -1.91 28.84 9.27
C GLY A 384 -1.55 27.48 9.87
N PHE A 385 -0.48 26.84 9.39
CA PHE A 385 0.05 25.56 9.89
C PHE A 385 1.36 25.75 10.68
N GLU A 386 1.64 26.96 11.16
CA GLU A 386 2.89 27.30 11.85
C GLU A 386 3.03 26.58 13.19
N THR A 387 1.92 26.22 13.84
CA THR A 387 1.90 25.49 15.12
C THR A 387 1.97 23.97 14.96
N LEU A 388 1.99 23.44 13.73
CA LEU A 388 1.95 22.00 13.44
C LEU A 388 3.01 21.18 14.20
N PRO A 389 4.29 21.56 14.25
CA PRO A 389 5.29 20.80 14.99
C PRO A 389 5.01 20.72 16.49
N VAL A 390 4.42 21.78 17.05
CA VAL A 390 4.07 21.86 18.47
C VAL A 390 2.84 21.01 18.78
N VAL A 391 1.82 21.07 17.92
CA VAL A 391 0.63 20.23 18.04
C VAL A 391 1.00 18.76 17.93
N GLU A 392 1.85 18.38 16.98
CA GLU A 392 2.33 17.01 16.85
C GLU A 392 3.10 16.57 18.11
N TRP A 393 4.01 17.40 18.63
CA TRP A 393 4.72 17.10 19.89
C TRP A 393 3.76 16.86 21.06
N LEU A 394 2.75 17.72 21.23
CA LEU A 394 1.72 17.54 22.27
C LEU A 394 0.97 16.22 22.10
N CYS A 395 0.57 15.88 20.87
CA CYS A 395 -0.11 14.61 20.59
C CYS A 395 0.78 13.39 20.87
N LEU A 396 2.08 13.46 20.57
CA LEU A 396 3.03 12.39 20.90
C LEU A 396 3.18 12.23 22.42
N GLU A 397 3.24 13.31 23.19
CA GLU A 397 3.31 13.24 24.65
C GLU A 397 1.99 12.75 25.28
N LEU A 398 0.84 13.16 24.75
CA LEU A 398 -0.47 12.59 25.11
C LEU A 398 -0.54 11.09 24.81
N GLY A 399 0.02 10.67 23.66
CA GLY A 399 0.14 9.27 23.30
C GLY A 399 1.02 8.48 24.28
N ARG A 400 2.14 9.06 24.72
CA ARG A 400 3.01 8.46 25.73
C ARG A 400 2.27 8.27 27.05
N ALA A 401 1.53 9.29 27.51
CA ALA A 401 0.72 9.22 28.72
C ALA A 401 -0.43 8.19 28.62
N ALA A 402 -1.01 8.04 27.42
CA ALA A 402 -1.99 7.01 27.08
C ALA A 402 -1.42 5.58 27.01
N GLY A 403 -0.10 5.42 27.16
CA GLY A 403 0.57 4.13 27.22
C GLY A 403 1.02 3.57 25.86
N PHE A 404 1.07 4.40 24.81
CA PHE A 404 1.69 4.01 23.55
C PHE A 404 3.22 4.01 23.65
N GLU A 405 3.86 3.12 22.89
CA GLU A 405 5.26 3.33 22.52
C GLU A 405 5.33 4.53 21.56
N VAL A 406 6.16 5.51 21.90
CA VAL A 406 6.33 6.76 21.15
C VAL A 406 7.82 7.01 21.00
N PRO A 407 8.34 7.27 19.77
CA PRO A 407 9.74 7.58 19.59
C PRO A 407 10.14 8.82 20.40
N PRO A 408 11.41 8.95 20.79
CA PRO A 408 11.93 10.21 21.31
C PRO A 408 11.62 11.35 20.33
N ALA A 409 11.09 12.44 20.86
CA ALA A 409 10.78 13.64 20.10
C ALA A 409 11.05 14.90 20.93
N ALA A 410 11.52 15.96 20.28
CA ALA A 410 11.82 17.23 20.95
C ALA A 410 11.54 18.41 20.03
N LEU A 411 11.14 19.54 20.61
CA LEU A 411 11.00 20.80 19.91
C LEU A 411 12.35 21.50 19.76
N ILE A 412 12.60 22.04 18.57
CA ILE A 412 13.82 22.76 18.19
C ILE A 412 13.47 24.22 17.95
N GLU A 413 14.27 25.11 18.54
CA GLU A 413 14.30 26.51 18.18
C GLU A 413 14.98 26.68 16.83
N MET A 414 14.25 27.23 15.86
CA MET A 414 14.76 27.48 14.53
C MET A 414 15.42 28.87 14.46
N PRO A 415 16.47 29.05 13.64
CA PRO A 415 17.13 30.34 13.48
C PRO A 415 16.20 31.39 12.83
N ASP A 416 16.63 32.65 12.84
CA ASP A 416 16.02 33.75 12.07
C ASP A 416 14.54 34.02 12.38
N GLY A 417 14.12 33.74 13.62
CA GLY A 417 12.74 33.93 14.08
C GLY A 417 11.72 32.99 13.43
N MET A 418 12.19 31.91 12.80
CA MET A 418 11.30 30.88 12.25
C MET A 418 10.51 30.18 13.38
N PRO A 419 9.28 29.73 13.11
CA PRO A 419 8.54 28.94 14.08
C PRO A 419 9.29 27.64 14.44
N PRO A 420 9.05 27.08 15.63
CA PRO A 420 9.76 25.90 16.10
C PRO A 420 9.52 24.70 15.17
N ALA A 421 10.52 23.83 15.09
CA ALA A 421 10.43 22.54 14.40
C ALA A 421 10.35 21.39 15.40
N LEU A 422 9.92 20.22 14.93
CA LEU A 422 9.92 18.98 15.69
C LEU A 422 11.02 18.06 15.16
N VAL A 423 11.88 17.55 16.03
CA VAL A 423 12.79 16.46 15.69
C VAL A 423 12.27 15.16 16.29
N VAL A 424 12.24 14.11 15.47
CA VAL A 424 11.81 12.76 15.87
C VAL A 424 12.94 11.77 15.60
N GLU A 425 13.31 11.00 16.61
CA GLU A 425 14.26 9.89 16.47
C GLU A 425 13.62 8.72 15.71
N ARG A 426 14.33 8.17 14.73
CA ARG A 426 13.83 7.04 13.95
C ARG A 426 13.85 5.74 14.76
N PHE A 427 12.75 5.00 14.73
CA PHE A 427 12.62 3.69 15.37
C PHE A 427 12.82 2.51 14.40
N ASP A 428 12.92 2.76 13.10
CA ASP A 428 13.04 1.76 12.03
C ASP A 428 14.50 1.46 11.65
N ILE A 429 15.44 1.81 12.53
CA ILE A 429 16.89 1.65 12.34
C ILE A 429 17.54 1.02 13.57
N ARG A 430 18.80 0.60 13.39
CA ARG A 430 19.60 0.00 14.47
C ARG A 430 20.02 1.04 15.49
N ARG A 431 19.99 0.68 16.77
CA ARG A 431 20.35 1.60 17.87
C ARG A 431 21.85 1.73 18.11
N SER A 432 22.65 0.76 17.68
CA SER A 432 24.11 0.81 17.84
C SER A 432 24.81 -0.02 16.77
N ALA A 433 26.13 0.13 16.66
CA ALA A 433 26.92 -0.66 15.71
C ALA A 433 26.97 -2.16 16.06
N GLY A 434 26.77 -2.52 17.33
CA GLY A 434 26.70 -3.91 17.79
C GLY A 434 25.31 -4.53 17.63
N ASP A 435 24.29 -3.72 17.32
CA ASP A 435 22.99 -4.23 16.91
C ASP A 435 23.08 -4.71 15.46
N HIS A 436 22.67 -5.95 15.24
CA HIS A 436 22.67 -6.58 13.92
C HIS A 436 21.26 -6.84 13.41
N SER A 437 20.23 -6.38 14.14
CA SER A 437 18.83 -6.51 13.75
C SER A 437 18.58 -5.80 12.42
N MET A 438 17.83 -6.46 11.54
CA MET A 438 17.35 -5.88 10.30
C MET A 438 15.90 -5.45 10.51
N LEU A 439 15.69 -4.15 10.65
CA LEU A 439 14.38 -3.54 10.85
C LEU A 439 13.79 -3.07 9.51
N ALA A 440 12.51 -3.31 9.30
CA ALA A 440 11.72 -2.76 8.22
C ALA A 440 10.34 -2.32 8.72
N MET A 441 9.97 -1.08 8.42
CA MET A 441 8.66 -0.52 8.67
C MET A 441 7.84 -0.62 7.37
N GLU A 442 6.65 -1.19 7.44
CA GLU A 442 5.72 -1.28 6.30
C GLU A 442 4.36 -0.71 6.70
N ASP A 443 3.90 0.30 5.97
CA ASP A 443 2.63 0.98 6.25
C ASP A 443 1.41 0.17 5.77
N PHE A 444 0.21 0.50 6.29
CA PHE A 444 -1.00 -0.25 5.94
C PHE A 444 -1.49 -0.01 4.51
N CYS A 445 -1.02 1.02 3.78
CA CYS A 445 -1.26 1.09 2.33
C CYS A 445 -0.55 -0.07 1.63
N SER A 446 0.75 -0.23 1.89
CA SER A 446 1.55 -1.33 1.34
C SER A 446 1.00 -2.70 1.76
N LEU A 447 0.69 -2.88 3.05
CA LEU A 447 0.20 -4.16 3.58
C LEU A 447 -1.15 -4.58 2.96
N LEU A 448 -2.01 -3.60 2.64
CA LEU A 448 -3.32 -3.83 2.03
C LEU A 448 -3.30 -3.77 0.50
N GLU A 449 -2.10 -3.65 -0.09
CA GLU A 449 -1.87 -3.56 -1.54
C GLU A 449 -2.62 -2.40 -2.20
N LEU A 450 -2.66 -1.26 -1.50
CA LEU A 450 -3.25 -0.03 -1.96
C LEU A 450 -2.15 0.95 -2.41
N PRO A 451 -2.35 1.68 -3.52
CA PRO A 451 -1.43 2.74 -3.90
C PRO A 451 -1.45 3.87 -2.85
N PRO A 452 -0.37 4.66 -2.69
CA PRO A 452 -0.32 5.77 -1.73
C PRO A 452 -1.46 6.79 -1.88
N SER A 453 -1.96 7.00 -3.10
CA SER A 453 -3.11 7.88 -3.38
C SER A 453 -4.41 7.40 -2.72
N ALA A 454 -4.53 6.10 -2.44
CA ALA A 454 -5.67 5.47 -1.78
C ALA A 454 -5.50 5.37 -0.25
N LYS A 455 -4.67 6.25 0.35
CA LYS A 455 -4.38 6.22 1.80
C LYS A 455 -5.59 6.39 2.72
N TYR A 456 -6.68 6.98 2.22
CA TYR A 456 -7.96 7.10 2.93
C TYR A 456 -8.95 5.97 2.60
N ASP A 457 -8.63 5.09 1.65
CA ASP A 457 -9.54 4.02 1.17
C ASP A 457 -9.41 2.75 2.02
N GLY A 458 -9.61 2.92 3.33
CA GLY A 458 -9.51 1.86 4.32
C GLY A 458 -10.53 1.99 5.44
N THR A 459 -10.65 0.93 6.23
CA THR A 459 -11.41 0.93 7.49
C THR A 459 -10.61 0.21 8.57
N ILE A 460 -10.92 0.46 9.84
CA ILE A 460 -10.23 -0.18 10.95
C ILE A 460 -10.40 -1.72 10.90
N GLU A 461 -11.54 -2.21 10.43
CA GLU A 461 -11.80 -3.64 10.24
C GLU A 461 -10.97 -4.24 9.09
N ARG A 462 -10.80 -3.50 7.98
CA ARG A 462 -9.91 -3.93 6.89
C ARG A 462 -8.46 -4.03 7.38
N MET A 463 -8.02 -3.07 8.19
CA MET A 463 -6.71 -3.14 8.84
C MET A 463 -6.58 -4.35 9.75
N ALA A 464 -7.57 -4.61 10.61
CA ALA A 464 -7.57 -5.78 11.50
C ALA A 464 -7.43 -7.10 10.73
N ARG A 465 -8.16 -7.24 9.61
CA ARG A 465 -8.06 -8.41 8.72
C ARG A 465 -6.67 -8.58 8.09
N GLY A 466 -6.06 -7.49 7.64
CA GLY A 466 -4.71 -7.52 7.06
C GLY A 466 -3.59 -7.72 8.09
N LEU A 467 -3.78 -7.22 9.31
CA LEU A 467 -2.85 -7.34 10.43
C LEU A 467 -2.74 -8.78 10.94
N ARG A 468 -3.89 -9.44 11.16
CA ARG A 468 -3.98 -10.74 11.85
C ARG A 468 -3.04 -11.83 11.29
N PRO A 469 -2.95 -12.08 9.98
CA PRO A 469 -2.08 -13.14 9.45
C PRO A 469 -0.59 -12.77 9.42
N LEU A 470 -0.24 -11.49 9.61
CA LEU A 470 1.13 -11.00 9.51
C LEU A 470 1.80 -10.84 10.87
N SER A 471 1.03 -10.48 11.89
CA SER A 471 1.54 -10.22 13.24
C SER A 471 2.07 -11.49 13.91
N THR A 472 3.17 -11.33 14.64
CA THR A 472 3.73 -12.36 15.53
C THR A 472 3.00 -12.44 16.89
N ASP A 473 2.14 -11.48 17.20
CA ASP A 473 1.26 -11.46 18.38
C ASP A 473 -0.05 -10.73 18.03
N PRO A 474 -0.93 -11.38 17.25
CA PRO A 474 -2.10 -10.72 16.67
C PRO A 474 -3.07 -10.18 17.71
N LEU A 475 -3.23 -10.83 18.87
CA LEU A 475 -4.16 -10.40 19.90
C LEU A 475 -3.75 -9.05 20.49
N ASN A 476 -2.46 -8.89 20.84
CA ASN A 476 -1.98 -7.62 21.36
C ASN A 476 -1.92 -6.54 20.28
N ASP A 477 -1.60 -6.87 19.02
CA ASP A 477 -1.60 -5.88 17.96
C ASP A 477 -3.01 -5.40 17.58
N LEU A 478 -4.04 -6.24 17.73
CA LEU A 478 -5.44 -5.83 17.62
C LEU A 478 -5.88 -4.93 18.79
N ASP A 479 -5.38 -5.18 20.00
CA ASP A 479 -5.53 -4.26 21.13
C ASP A 479 -4.92 -2.89 20.82
N ILE A 480 -3.70 -2.86 20.25
CA ILE A 480 -3.04 -1.62 19.82
C ILE A 480 -3.87 -0.93 18.73
N LEU A 481 -4.36 -1.65 17.71
CA LEU A 481 -5.21 -1.07 16.66
C LEU A 481 -6.48 -0.44 17.25
N PHE A 482 -7.11 -1.10 18.22
CA PHE A 482 -8.27 -0.57 18.93
C PHE A 482 -7.91 0.70 19.73
N ARG A 483 -6.79 0.69 20.46
CA ARG A 483 -6.25 1.87 21.15
C ARG A 483 -5.98 3.01 20.18
N ARG A 484 -5.39 2.74 19.00
CA ARG A 484 -5.11 3.77 17.98
C ARG A 484 -6.40 4.44 17.50
N ALA A 485 -7.45 3.66 17.24
CA ALA A 485 -8.75 4.21 16.84
C ALA A 485 -9.38 5.08 17.94
N LEU A 486 -9.36 4.62 19.20
CA LEU A 486 -9.83 5.40 20.35
C LEU A 486 -9.03 6.70 20.52
N PHE A 487 -7.71 6.60 20.46
CA PHE A 487 -6.81 7.74 20.63
C PHE A 487 -7.05 8.80 19.55
N ALA A 488 -7.10 8.40 18.28
CA ALA A 488 -7.40 9.30 17.17
C ALA A 488 -8.75 10.00 17.34
N TRP A 489 -9.78 9.29 17.84
CA TRP A 489 -11.02 9.94 18.21
C TRP A 489 -10.84 10.91 19.37
N PHE A 490 -10.24 10.53 20.50
CA PHE A 490 -10.11 11.43 21.64
C PHE A 490 -9.36 12.72 21.33
N ILE A 491 -8.28 12.66 20.54
CA ILE A 491 -7.47 13.85 20.21
C ILE A 491 -7.95 14.62 18.98
N ALA A 492 -9.01 14.18 18.29
CA ALA A 492 -9.45 14.69 16.98
C ALA A 492 -8.37 14.59 15.89
N ASP A 493 -7.79 13.41 15.73
CA ASP A 493 -6.91 13.11 14.63
C ASP A 493 -7.70 12.77 13.37
N GLY A 494 -7.99 13.81 12.59
CA GLY A 494 -8.62 13.70 11.28
C GLY A 494 -7.67 13.32 10.13
N ASP A 495 -6.39 13.04 10.41
CA ASP A 495 -5.41 12.63 9.39
C ASP A 495 -4.78 11.26 9.70
N MET A 496 -5.32 10.49 10.66
CA MET A 496 -4.90 9.10 10.95
C MET A 496 -5.26 8.11 9.83
N HIS A 497 -4.62 8.24 8.67
CA HIS A 497 -4.83 7.42 7.48
C HIS A 497 -3.88 6.20 7.43
N LEU A 498 -4.03 5.32 6.42
CA LEU A 498 -3.31 4.04 6.34
C LEU A 498 -1.78 4.17 6.34
N LYS A 499 -1.20 5.29 5.89
CA LYS A 499 0.25 5.53 5.95
C LYS A 499 0.79 5.93 7.33
N ASN A 500 -0.08 6.37 8.26
CA ASN A 500 0.30 6.76 9.63
C ASN A 500 0.20 5.59 10.62
N LEU A 501 -0.05 4.40 10.09
CA LEU A 501 -0.16 3.14 10.80
C LEU A 501 0.76 2.15 10.06
N ALA A 502 1.59 1.42 10.79
CA ALA A 502 2.57 0.51 10.17
C ALA A 502 2.85 -0.70 11.06
N LEU A 503 3.44 -1.73 10.46
CA LEU A 503 4.08 -2.82 11.17
C LEU A 503 5.59 -2.64 11.14
N LEU A 504 6.23 -2.84 12.29
CA LEU A 504 7.67 -2.97 12.43
C LEU A 504 8.04 -4.46 12.38
N LYS A 505 8.83 -4.80 11.37
CA LYS A 505 9.32 -6.14 11.10
C LYS A 505 10.79 -6.22 11.46
N ILE A 506 11.17 -7.19 12.29
CA ILE A 506 12.56 -7.37 12.73
C ILE A 506 13.01 -8.76 12.33
N ALA A 507 14.17 -8.86 11.69
CA ALA A 507 14.83 -10.11 11.34
C ALA A 507 16.29 -10.10 11.79
N ARG A 508 16.90 -11.29 11.87
CA ARG A 508 18.35 -11.41 12.00
C ARG A 508 19.00 -11.61 10.64
N PRO A 509 20.27 -11.18 10.47
CA PRO A 509 21.01 -11.45 9.24
C PRO A 509 21.07 -12.95 8.96
N GLY A 510 20.78 -13.33 7.72
CA GLY A 510 20.73 -14.73 7.28
C GLY A 510 19.45 -15.49 7.66
N SER A 511 18.52 -14.89 8.41
CA SER A 511 17.23 -15.51 8.68
C SER A 511 16.33 -15.48 7.44
N HIS A 512 15.58 -16.55 7.19
CA HIS A 512 14.55 -16.58 6.14
C HIS A 512 13.16 -16.16 6.64
N ARG A 513 13.04 -15.77 7.91
CA ARG A 513 11.79 -15.33 8.55
C ARG A 513 12.01 -14.09 9.40
N PHE A 514 10.96 -13.30 9.59
CA PHE A 514 10.95 -12.25 10.60
C PHE A 514 10.88 -12.90 12.00
N GLU A 515 11.72 -12.42 12.92
CA GLU A 515 11.70 -12.78 14.34
C GLU A 515 10.50 -12.14 15.02
N THR A 516 10.22 -10.87 14.69
CA THR A 516 9.00 -10.17 15.12
C THR A 516 8.37 -9.43 13.96
N VAL A 517 7.05 -9.37 13.97
CA VAL A 517 6.21 -8.48 13.16
C VAL A 517 5.16 -7.94 14.10
N ARG A 518 5.31 -6.68 14.49
CA ARG A 518 4.50 -6.03 15.53
C ARG A 518 4.04 -4.65 15.09
N PHE A 519 3.00 -4.11 15.72
CA PHE A 519 2.59 -2.72 15.46
C PHE A 519 3.76 -1.75 15.70
N ALA A 520 3.98 -0.81 14.79
CA ALA A 520 5.01 0.22 14.96
C ALA A 520 4.62 1.22 16.08
N PRO A 521 5.58 1.95 16.66
CA PRO A 521 5.31 3.05 17.59
C PRO A 521 4.30 4.07 17.03
N LEU A 522 3.72 4.89 17.92
CA LEU A 522 2.90 6.05 17.53
C LEU A 522 3.78 7.14 16.92
N TYR A 523 3.46 7.53 15.69
CA TYR A 523 4.09 8.62 14.94
C TYR A 523 3.03 9.36 14.13
N ASP A 524 3.34 10.58 13.70
CA ASP A 524 2.49 11.43 12.86
C ASP A 524 1.05 11.59 13.44
N ALA A 525 0.94 11.71 14.77
CA ALA A 525 -0.32 11.96 15.46
C ALA A 525 -0.57 13.47 15.58
N VAL A 526 -1.76 13.93 15.20
CA VAL A 526 -2.03 15.37 15.15
C VAL A 526 -3.50 15.67 15.43
N THR A 527 -3.79 16.64 16.30
CA THR A 527 -5.15 17.20 16.42
C THR A 527 -5.42 18.11 15.22
N THR A 528 -6.19 17.66 14.23
CA THR A 528 -6.41 18.44 12.99
C THR A 528 -7.34 19.63 13.19
N ARG A 529 -8.27 19.53 14.16
CA ARG A 529 -9.32 20.53 14.40
C ARG A 529 -8.83 21.92 14.82
N VAL A 530 -7.56 22.06 15.22
CA VAL A 530 -6.98 23.36 15.57
C VAL A 530 -6.44 24.14 14.36
N PHE A 531 -6.44 23.53 13.17
CA PHE A 531 -5.94 24.16 11.94
C PHE A 531 -7.06 24.72 11.06
N PRO A 532 -6.78 25.81 10.30
CA PRO A 532 -7.74 26.39 9.37
C PRO A 532 -8.23 25.38 8.31
N GLY A 533 -9.53 25.38 8.02
CA GLY A 533 -10.13 24.49 7.02
C GLY A 533 -10.25 23.02 7.44
N LEU A 534 -9.73 22.63 8.61
CA LEU A 534 -9.74 21.27 9.14
C LEU A 534 -10.58 21.13 10.42
N SER A 535 -11.51 22.06 10.67
CA SER A 535 -12.38 22.05 11.86
C SER A 535 -13.45 20.94 11.86
N GLY A 536 -13.56 20.19 10.76
CA GLY A 536 -14.48 19.05 10.64
C GLY A 536 -14.16 17.95 11.65
N ASP A 537 -15.17 17.50 12.38
CA ASP A 537 -15.01 16.47 13.42
C ASP A 537 -15.18 15.06 12.85
N ARG A 538 -14.23 14.66 11.99
CA ARG A 538 -14.22 13.35 11.31
C ARG A 538 -12.89 12.64 11.52
N MET A 539 -12.93 11.32 11.70
CA MET A 539 -11.75 10.46 11.57
C MET A 539 -11.38 10.25 10.10
N ALA A 540 -10.10 10.05 9.82
CA ALA A 540 -9.63 9.71 8.47
C ALA A 540 -10.08 8.31 8.01
N LEU A 541 -10.12 7.34 8.93
CA LEU A 541 -10.52 5.96 8.66
C LEU A 541 -11.83 5.65 9.37
N LYS A 542 -12.73 4.99 8.63
CA LYS A 542 -14.04 4.61 9.15
C LYS A 542 -13.96 3.41 10.10
N LEU A 543 -14.88 3.37 11.04
CA LEU A 543 -15.24 2.19 11.84
C LEU A 543 -16.76 2.02 11.82
N ASN A 544 -17.24 0.79 11.62
CA ASN A 544 -18.65 0.44 11.45
C ASN A 544 -19.36 1.31 10.37
N GLY A 545 -18.64 1.72 9.33
CA GLY A 545 -19.14 2.61 8.27
C GLY A 545 -19.28 4.09 8.67
N LYS A 546 -18.86 4.48 9.88
CA LYS A 546 -18.91 5.84 10.41
C LYS A 546 -17.51 6.43 10.61
N ASP A 547 -17.41 7.75 10.49
CA ASP A 547 -16.20 8.54 10.79
C ASP A 547 -16.50 9.79 11.63
N ASP A 548 -17.78 10.09 11.89
CA ASP A 548 -18.24 11.22 12.70
C ASP A 548 -19.16 10.78 13.83
N ARG A 549 -19.34 11.66 14.83
CA ARG A 549 -20.28 11.48 15.96
C ARG A 549 -20.17 10.10 16.62
N LEU A 550 -18.93 9.63 16.79
CA LEU A 550 -18.65 8.30 17.32
C LEU A 550 -18.91 8.28 18.83
N THR A 551 -19.58 7.22 19.26
CA THR A 551 -19.96 6.98 20.66
C THR A 551 -19.20 5.80 21.23
N ARG A 552 -19.21 5.66 22.56
CA ARG A 552 -18.69 4.46 23.27
C ARG A 552 -19.19 3.16 22.63
N GLN A 553 -20.47 3.10 22.24
CA GLN A 553 -21.07 1.90 21.66
C GLN A 553 -20.52 1.55 20.27
N ASP A 554 -20.14 2.56 19.47
CA ASP A 554 -19.51 2.32 18.17
C ASP A 554 -18.15 1.63 18.36
N PHE A 555 -17.34 2.06 19.34
CA PHE A 555 -16.07 1.40 19.67
C PHE A 555 -16.26 -0.02 20.20
N LEU A 556 -17.25 -0.26 21.07
CA LEU A 556 -17.55 -1.63 21.52
C LEU A 556 -18.08 -2.54 20.40
N THR A 557 -18.71 -1.95 19.37
CA THR A 557 -19.10 -2.69 18.16
C THR A 557 -17.87 -3.01 17.32
N LEU A 558 -16.97 -2.05 17.12
CA LEU A 558 -15.70 -2.29 16.44
C LEU A 558 -14.90 -3.39 17.13
N ALA A 559 -14.77 -3.35 18.46
CA ALA A 559 -14.05 -4.35 19.25
C ALA A 559 -14.57 -5.77 18.97
N ARG A 560 -15.90 -5.96 18.90
CA ARG A 560 -16.50 -7.24 18.53
C ARG A 560 -16.15 -7.65 17.10
N THR A 561 -16.19 -6.71 16.15
CA THR A 561 -15.88 -6.97 14.73
C THR A 561 -14.42 -7.38 14.51
N ILE A 562 -13.49 -6.90 15.33
CA ILE A 562 -12.06 -7.25 15.25
C ILE A 562 -11.66 -8.41 16.20
N ASP A 563 -12.64 -9.08 16.81
CA ASP A 563 -12.48 -10.18 17.78
C ASP A 563 -11.70 -9.80 19.06
N LEU A 564 -11.82 -8.55 19.52
CA LEU A 564 -11.31 -8.12 20.82
C LEU A 564 -12.36 -8.44 21.91
N PRO A 565 -12.01 -9.19 22.98
CA PRO A 565 -12.95 -9.54 24.04
C PRO A 565 -13.60 -8.29 24.66
N ALA A 566 -14.92 -8.32 24.90
CA ALA A 566 -15.67 -7.17 25.38
C ALA A 566 -15.11 -6.61 26.71
N THR A 567 -14.78 -7.46 27.67
CA THR A 567 -14.17 -7.06 28.95
C THR A 567 -12.84 -6.33 28.75
N ARG A 568 -12.03 -6.77 27.79
CA ARG A 568 -10.77 -6.11 27.44
C ARG A 568 -11.01 -4.77 26.75
N ALA A 569 -11.96 -4.71 25.82
CA ALA A 569 -12.31 -3.47 25.12
C ALA A 569 -12.83 -2.39 26.08
N GLU A 570 -13.69 -2.77 27.04
CA GLU A 570 -14.16 -1.85 28.08
C GLU A 570 -13.01 -1.36 28.97
N ALA A 571 -12.14 -2.28 29.42
CA ALA A 571 -10.97 -1.91 30.21
C ALA A 571 -10.04 -0.95 29.46
N VAL A 572 -9.76 -1.20 28.17
CA VAL A 572 -8.94 -0.34 27.32
C VAL A 572 -9.58 1.04 27.14
N LEU A 573 -10.89 1.09 26.92
CA LEU A 573 -11.62 2.35 26.73
C LEU A 573 -11.60 3.20 28.01
N SER A 574 -11.91 2.60 29.16
CA SER A 574 -11.87 3.29 30.45
C SER A 574 -10.44 3.73 30.82
N ASP A 575 -9.44 2.87 30.63
CA ASP A 575 -8.01 3.19 30.84
C ASP A 575 -7.56 4.38 29.97
N MET A 576 -7.90 4.35 28.67
CA MET A 576 -7.58 5.44 27.74
C MET A 576 -8.25 6.76 28.14
N ALA A 577 -9.55 6.72 28.47
CA ALA A 577 -10.30 7.90 28.86
C ALA A 577 -9.73 8.55 30.14
N VAL A 578 -9.41 7.76 31.16
CA VAL A 578 -8.79 8.24 32.40
C VAL A 578 -7.41 8.83 32.12
N ARG A 579 -6.52 8.08 31.45
CA ARG A 579 -5.16 8.53 31.16
C ARG A 579 -5.13 9.82 30.35
N LEU A 580 -5.96 9.93 29.32
CA LEU A 580 -6.05 11.13 28.50
C LEU A 580 -6.70 12.30 29.24
N GLY A 581 -7.72 12.05 30.05
CA GLY A 581 -8.34 13.09 30.88
C GLY A 581 -7.36 13.70 31.88
N ASP A 582 -6.50 12.88 32.49
CA ASP A 582 -5.46 13.35 33.41
C ASP A 582 -4.27 13.98 32.68
N ALA A 583 -3.83 13.37 31.58
CA ALA A 583 -2.76 13.93 30.74
C ALA A 583 -3.15 15.28 30.15
N ALA A 584 -4.39 15.45 29.68
CA ALA A 584 -4.88 16.72 29.17
C ALA A 584 -4.88 17.83 30.24
N LYS A 585 -4.99 17.50 31.54
CA LYS A 585 -4.87 18.48 32.64
C LYS A 585 -3.41 18.86 32.92
N GLY A 586 -2.49 17.92 32.77
CA GLY A 586 -1.07 18.09 33.13
C GLY A 586 -0.11 18.40 31.98
N VAL A 587 -0.49 18.16 30.72
CA VAL A 587 0.36 18.44 29.56
C VAL A 587 0.63 19.94 29.51
N ALA A 588 1.88 20.30 29.32
CA ALA A 588 2.34 21.67 29.26
C ALA A 588 3.48 21.79 28.27
N LEU A 589 3.49 22.90 27.55
CA LEU A 589 4.57 23.22 26.63
C LEU A 589 5.82 23.70 27.38
N PRO A 590 7.02 23.41 26.83
CA PRO A 590 8.24 23.98 27.37
C PRO A 590 8.16 25.52 27.31
N GLU A 591 8.50 26.21 28.40
CA GLU A 591 8.28 27.66 28.57
C GLU A 591 8.76 28.50 27.39
N ARG A 592 9.89 28.11 26.79
CA ARG A 592 10.55 28.83 25.70
C ARG A 592 9.78 28.80 24.37
N PHE A 593 8.81 27.90 24.22
CA PHE A 593 7.95 27.80 23.02
C PHE A 593 6.55 28.36 23.26
N ARG A 594 6.29 28.99 24.41
CA ARG A 594 4.98 29.60 24.67
C ARG A 594 4.78 30.85 23.81
N GLY A 595 3.54 31.01 23.38
CA GLY A 595 3.11 32.16 22.58
C GLY A 595 1.62 32.03 22.29
N ARG A 596 0.94 33.17 22.10
CA ARG A 596 -0.52 33.24 22.05
C ARG A 596 -1.18 32.24 21.10
N ALA A 597 -0.64 32.06 19.88
CA ALA A 597 -1.20 31.12 18.90
C ALA A 597 -1.04 29.66 19.34
N ILE A 598 0.11 29.34 19.93
CA ILE A 598 0.45 28.01 20.44
C ILE A 598 -0.42 27.66 21.66
N GLU A 599 -0.57 28.61 22.60
CA GLU A 599 -1.44 28.46 23.78
C GLU A 599 -2.91 28.26 23.36
N THR A 600 -3.36 28.98 22.31
CA THR A 600 -4.71 28.79 21.77
C THR A 600 -4.90 27.37 21.22
N SER A 601 -3.90 26.81 20.52
CA SER A 601 -3.95 25.41 20.07
C SER A 601 -3.93 24.42 21.25
N GLU A 602 -3.09 24.67 22.27
CA GLU A 602 -3.03 23.83 23.47
C GLU A 602 -4.38 23.78 24.21
N ASP A 603 -4.99 24.95 24.47
CA ASP A 603 -6.29 25.06 25.12
C ASP A 603 -7.40 24.38 24.32
N ALA A 604 -7.37 24.51 23.00
CA ALA A 604 -8.32 23.85 22.12
C ALA A 604 -8.18 22.32 22.15
N ILE A 605 -6.94 21.78 22.11
CA ILE A 605 -6.66 20.35 22.24
C ILE A 605 -7.17 19.82 23.59
N ARG A 606 -6.85 20.53 24.67
CA ARG A 606 -7.29 20.20 26.03
C ARG A 606 -8.82 20.16 26.13
N GLY A 607 -9.50 21.19 25.61
CA GLY A 607 -10.96 21.26 25.60
C GLY A 607 -11.61 20.12 24.82
N ILE A 608 -11.05 19.77 23.64
CA ILE A 608 -11.53 18.64 22.82
C ILE A 608 -11.42 17.32 23.59
N ILE A 609 -10.27 17.06 24.21
CA ILE A 609 -10.02 15.80 24.92
C ILE A 609 -10.94 15.69 26.14
N ILE A 610 -11.03 16.74 26.96
CA ILE A 610 -11.89 16.75 28.16
C ILE A 610 -13.35 16.49 27.76
N GLN A 611 -13.86 17.22 26.76
CA GLN A 611 -15.23 17.04 26.27
C GLN A 611 -15.50 15.60 25.81
N ARG A 612 -14.56 14.99 25.09
CA ARG A 612 -14.72 13.62 24.58
C ARG A 612 -14.59 12.56 25.65
N VAL A 613 -13.67 12.73 26.60
CA VAL A 613 -13.52 11.84 27.75
C VAL A 613 -14.79 11.84 28.58
N GLU A 614 -15.36 13.01 28.88
CA GLU A 614 -16.62 13.14 29.62
C GLU A 614 -17.79 12.46 28.89
N ALA A 615 -17.83 12.52 27.56
CA ALA A 615 -18.87 11.84 26.78
C ALA A 615 -18.73 10.30 26.74
N PHE A 616 -17.62 9.75 27.21
CA PHE A 616 -17.30 8.32 27.20
C PHE A 616 -17.27 7.68 28.60
N GLN A 617 -17.37 8.50 29.65
CA GLN A 617 -17.61 8.11 31.05
C GLN A 617 -19.11 7.99 31.29
#